data_AF-A0A1Q6RV16-F1
#
_entry.id   AF-A0A1Q6RV16-F1
#
_cell.length_a   1.000
_cell.length_b   1.000
_cell.length_c   1.000
_cell.angle_alpha   90.00
_cell.angle_beta   90.00
_cell.angle_gamma   90.00
#
_symmetry.space_group_name_H-M   'P 1'
#
loop_
_entity.id
_entity.type
_entity.pdbx_description
1 polymer ?
#
loop_
_entity_poly.entity_id
_entity_poly.type
_entity_poly.pdbx_seq_one_letter_code
_entity_poly.pdbx_strand_id
1 'polypeptide(L)'
;MVDKKYCLNYLRELLKSLSCDSYTQQQMVPKELMWNISSDIANEWDYENIKFFVKNLLECNLISIDIEESIKTICNNFDEVSLNGVQFDQTIWTTEGFAHHPFWEHQRKLAKYVLNELDKLQL
;
A
#
# COMPACT_ATOMS: atom_id res chain seq x y z
N MET A 1 14.40 19.49 -8.70
CA MET A 1 14.31 18.06 -9.00
C MET A 1 14.33 17.33 -7.67
N VAL A 2 13.27 16.61 -7.29
CA VAL A 2 13.28 15.83 -6.05
C VAL A 2 14.22 14.64 -6.22
N ASP A 3 14.91 14.26 -5.15
CA ASP A 3 15.84 13.15 -5.15
C ASP A 3 15.10 11.84 -5.48
N LYS A 4 15.50 11.20 -6.59
CA LYS A 4 14.90 9.92 -7.05
C LYS A 4 15.07 8.83 -6.01
N LYS A 5 16.18 8.85 -5.27
CA LYS A 5 16.45 7.91 -4.18
C LYS A 5 15.46 8.11 -3.03
N TYR A 6 15.11 9.35 -2.73
CA TYR A 6 14.07 9.66 -1.74
C TYR A 6 12.71 9.13 -2.19
N CYS A 7 12.29 9.39 -3.44
CA CYS A 7 11.02 8.85 -3.96
C CYS A 7 10.97 7.32 -3.94
N LEU A 8 12.05 6.67 -4.37
CA LEU A 8 12.14 5.20 -4.39
C LEU A 8 12.07 4.62 -2.97
N ASN A 9 12.80 5.21 -2.02
CA ASN A 9 12.80 4.74 -0.64
C ASN A 9 11.46 4.95 0.04
N TYR A 10 10.78 6.08 -0.21
CA TYR A 10 9.44 6.34 0.30
C TYR A 10 8.46 5.25 -0.15
N LEU A 11 8.41 4.95 -1.46
CA LEU A 11 7.52 3.90 -1.97
C LEU A 11 7.89 2.52 -1.42
N ARG A 12 9.19 2.20 -1.31
CA ARG A 12 9.64 0.92 -0.73
C ARG A 12 9.15 0.73 0.69
N GLU A 13 9.27 1.73 1.56
CA GLU A 13 8.82 1.61 2.95
C GLU A 13 7.28 1.49 3.04
N LEU A 14 6.55 2.26 2.23
CA LEU A 14 5.08 2.15 2.16
C LEU A 14 4.63 0.75 1.71
N LEU A 15 5.22 0.24 0.62
CA LEU A 15 4.93 -1.10 0.10
C LEU A 15 5.35 -2.20 1.08
N LYS A 16 6.49 -2.03 1.74
CA LYS A 16 6.99 -2.99 2.74
C LYS A 16 6.00 -3.13 3.90
N SER A 17 5.49 -2.01 4.43
CA SER A 17 4.47 -1.99 5.47
C SER A 17 3.21 -2.78 5.06
N LEU A 18 2.72 -2.58 3.83
CA LEU A 18 1.54 -3.30 3.34
C LEU A 18 1.83 -4.78 3.01
N SER A 19 3.05 -5.11 2.55
CA SER A 19 3.40 -6.46 2.09
C SER A 19 3.58 -7.49 3.22
N CYS A 20 3.69 -7.02 4.46
CA CYS A 20 3.84 -7.88 5.63
C CYS A 20 2.56 -8.66 5.95
N ASP A 21 2.72 -9.83 6.57
CA ASP A 21 1.59 -10.56 7.14
C ASP A 21 0.92 -9.78 8.27
N SER A 22 -0.31 -10.15 8.61
CA SER A 22 -1.12 -9.44 9.61
C SER A 22 -0.48 -9.42 10.99
N TYR A 23 0.22 -10.49 11.40
CA TYR A 23 0.90 -10.55 12.68
C TYR A 23 2.04 -9.53 12.72
N THR A 24 2.87 -9.49 11.68
CA THR A 24 3.97 -8.52 11.54
C THR A 24 3.44 -7.08 11.52
N GLN A 25 2.36 -6.81 10.78
CA GLN A 25 1.73 -5.48 10.74
C GLN A 25 1.20 -5.06 12.12
N GLN A 26 0.60 -5.98 12.89
CA GLN A 26 0.14 -5.70 14.25
C GLN A 26 1.28 -5.37 15.23
N GLN A 27 2.50 -5.87 14.99
CA GLN A 27 3.66 -5.48 15.81
C GLN A 27 4.22 -4.09 15.48
N MET A 28 3.86 -3.52 14.33
CA MET A 28 4.29 -2.17 13.93
C MET A 28 3.48 -1.06 14.63
N VAL A 29 2.30 -1.39 15.16
CA VAL A 29 1.37 -0.45 15.77
C VAL A 29 1.33 -0.67 17.29
N PRO A 30 1.44 0.38 18.13
CA PRO A 30 1.25 0.26 19.57
C PRO A 30 -0.08 -0.41 19.92
N LYS A 31 -0.11 -1.26 20.96
CA LYS A 31 -1.30 -2.04 21.33
C LYS A 31 -2.52 -1.16 21.61
N GLU A 32 -2.29 0.05 22.10
CA GLU A 32 -3.32 1.06 22.40
C GLU A 32 -4.00 1.61 21.13
N LEU A 33 -3.38 1.47 19.96
CA LEU A 33 -3.87 1.94 18.66
C LEU A 33 -4.36 0.79 17.75
N MET A 34 -4.19 -0.46 18.17
CA MET A 34 -4.53 -1.64 17.35
C MET A 34 -6.01 -1.74 16.93
N TRP A 35 -6.92 -1.05 17.62
CA TRP A 35 -8.37 -1.12 17.33
C TRP A 35 -8.73 -0.59 15.94
N ASN A 36 -7.86 0.21 15.30
CA ASN A 36 -8.06 0.79 13.98
C ASN A 36 -6.96 0.45 12.96
N ILE A 37 -6.13 -0.56 13.20
CA ILE A 37 -4.98 -0.87 12.35
C ILE A 37 -5.34 -1.02 10.86
N SER A 38 -6.51 -1.60 10.55
CA SER A 38 -7.02 -1.74 9.19
C SER A 38 -7.26 -0.38 8.52
N SER A 39 -7.90 0.55 9.21
CA SER A 39 -8.14 1.91 8.75
C SER A 39 -6.84 2.70 8.67
N ASP A 40 -5.97 2.60 9.68
CA ASP A 40 -4.68 3.31 9.71
C ASP A 40 -3.82 2.92 8.51
N ILE A 41 -3.70 1.62 8.21
CA ILE A 41 -2.98 1.14 7.04
C ILE A 41 -3.66 1.61 5.75
N ALA A 42 -4.99 1.48 5.62
CA ALA A 42 -5.69 1.88 4.40
C ALA A 42 -5.57 3.38 4.10
N ASN A 43 -5.56 4.23 5.14
CA ASN A 43 -5.45 5.69 4.98
C ASN A 43 -4.10 6.13 4.38
N GLU A 44 -3.05 5.31 4.50
CA GLU A 44 -1.77 5.55 3.84
C GLU A 44 -1.85 5.33 2.32
N TRP A 45 -2.89 4.67 1.81
CA TRP A 45 -3.04 4.26 0.41
C TRP A 45 -3.98 5.16 -0.42
N ASP A 46 -3.93 6.47 -0.19
CA ASP A 46 -4.56 7.46 -1.08
C ASP A 46 -3.62 7.80 -2.24
N TYR A 47 -4.08 7.54 -3.48
CA TYR A 47 -3.24 7.76 -4.66
C TYR A 47 -2.85 9.23 -4.81
N GLU A 48 -3.69 10.20 -4.49
CA GLU A 48 -3.34 11.62 -4.66
C GLU A 48 -2.19 12.04 -3.73
N ASN A 49 -2.04 11.39 -2.57
CA ASN A 49 -0.91 11.60 -1.66
C ASN A 49 0.39 10.96 -2.16
N ILE A 50 0.30 9.85 -2.90
CA ILE A 50 1.47 9.06 -3.34
C ILE A 50 1.90 9.41 -4.78
N LYS A 51 0.98 9.93 -5.60
CA LYS A 51 1.13 10.23 -7.03
C LYS A 51 2.36 11.06 -7.36
N PHE A 52 2.74 11.99 -6.49
CA PHE A 52 3.96 12.77 -6.65
C PHE A 52 5.20 11.87 -6.80
N PHE A 53 5.37 10.91 -5.89
CA PHE A 53 6.54 10.02 -5.88
C PHE A 53 6.56 9.10 -7.09
N VAL A 54 5.39 8.55 -7.45
CA VAL A 54 5.22 7.63 -8.59
C VAL A 54 5.54 8.35 -9.91
N LYS A 55 4.96 9.54 -10.13
CA LYS A 55 5.21 10.31 -11.35
C LYS A 55 6.68 10.68 -11.53
N ASN A 56 7.36 11.12 -10.46
CA ASN A 56 8.78 11.46 -10.56
C ASN A 56 9.63 10.25 -10.99
N LEU A 57 9.32 9.05 -10.51
CA LEU A 57 10.04 7.83 -10.89
C LEU A 57 9.71 7.40 -12.33
N LEU A 58 8.45 7.53 -12.75
CA LEU A 58 8.01 7.23 -14.11
C LEU A 58 8.64 8.16 -15.14
N GLU A 59 8.61 9.48 -14.90
CA GLU A 59 9.24 10.50 -15.77
C GLU A 59 10.77 10.31 -15.89
N CYS A 60 11.38 9.69 -14.88
CA CYS A 60 12.79 9.32 -14.88
C CYS A 60 13.08 7.97 -15.53
N ASN A 61 12.07 7.28 -16.09
CA ASN A 61 12.14 5.92 -16.63
C ASN A 61 12.70 4.89 -15.62
N LEU A 62 12.48 5.10 -14.32
CA LEU A 62 12.91 4.15 -13.28
C LEU A 62 11.88 3.05 -13.02
N ILE A 63 10.61 3.35 -13.24
CA ILE A 63 9.51 2.39 -13.17
C ILE A 63 8.76 2.39 -14.50
N SER A 64 8.10 1.28 -14.82
CA SER A 64 7.20 1.20 -15.98
C SER A 64 5.81 1.73 -15.64
N ILE A 65 4.99 1.91 -16.68
CA ILE A 65 3.56 2.22 -16.54
C ILE A 65 2.84 1.10 -15.77
N ASP A 66 3.18 -0.17 -16.01
CA ASP A 66 2.58 -1.31 -15.31
C ASP A 66 2.79 -1.24 -13.77
N ILE A 67 3.93 -0.69 -13.32
CA ILE A 67 4.19 -0.46 -11.89
C ILE A 67 3.32 0.68 -11.36
N GLU A 68 3.17 1.78 -12.09
CA GLU A 68 2.22 2.85 -11.73
C GLU A 68 0.78 2.31 -11.63
N GLU A 69 0.35 1.51 -12.61
CA GLU A 69 -0.99 0.90 -12.62
C GLU A 69 -1.21 -0.07 -11.45
N SER A 70 -0.19 -0.84 -11.08
CA SER A 70 -0.25 -1.71 -9.90
C SER A 70 -0.42 -0.91 -8.61
N ILE A 71 0.31 0.20 -8.46
CA ILE A 71 0.15 1.10 -7.29
C ILE A 71 -1.25 1.72 -7.26
N LYS A 72 -1.73 2.23 -8.39
CA LYS A 72 -3.11 2.75 -8.50
C LYS A 72 -4.14 1.69 -8.14
N THR A 73 -3.93 0.44 -8.55
CA THR A 73 -4.84 -0.67 -8.23
C THR A 73 -4.92 -0.90 -6.73
N ILE A 74 -3.79 -0.85 -6.00
CA ILE A 74 -3.81 -0.93 -4.53
C ILE A 74 -4.67 0.19 -3.94
N CYS A 75 -4.43 1.44 -4.33
CA CYS A 75 -5.18 2.59 -3.82
C CYS A 75 -6.69 2.48 -4.13
N ASN A 76 -7.04 2.24 -5.39
CA ASN A 76 -8.43 2.13 -5.82
C ASN A 76 -9.17 1.01 -5.10
N ASN A 77 -8.51 -0.12 -4.84
CA ASN A 77 -9.12 -1.20 -4.09
C ASN A 77 -9.52 -0.77 -2.68
N PHE A 78 -8.69 0.00 -1.97
CA PHE A 78 -9.03 0.54 -0.66
C PHE A 78 -10.18 1.56 -0.75
N ASP A 79 -10.16 2.44 -1.75
CA ASP A 79 -11.24 3.40 -1.99
C ASP A 79 -12.58 2.70 -2.25
N GLU A 80 -12.59 1.63 -3.05
CA GLU A 80 -13.79 0.86 -3.40
C GLU A 80 -14.46 0.21 -2.19
N VAL A 81 -13.67 -0.30 -1.23
CA VAL A 81 -14.21 -0.97 -0.03
C VAL A 81 -14.33 -0.04 1.19
N SER A 82 -13.98 1.24 1.03
CA SER A 82 -14.11 2.26 2.08
C SER A 82 -15.57 2.53 2.46
N LEU A 83 -15.82 3.25 3.56
CA LEU A 83 -17.18 3.54 4.06
C LEU A 83 -18.10 4.19 3.01
N ASN A 84 -17.52 5.02 2.13
CA ASN A 84 -18.24 5.70 1.05
C ASN A 84 -18.02 5.03 -0.31
N GLY A 85 -17.33 3.90 -0.33
CA GLY A 85 -17.00 3.13 -1.52
C GLY A 85 -18.18 2.30 -2.03
N VAL A 86 -18.12 1.94 -3.31
CA VAL A 86 -19.17 1.19 -4.01
C VAL A 86 -19.30 -0.27 -3.56
N GLN A 87 -18.29 -0.81 -2.89
CA GLN A 87 -18.20 -2.19 -2.43
C GLN A 87 -17.91 -2.27 -0.93
N PHE A 88 -18.39 -1.31 -0.14
CA PHE A 88 -18.20 -1.31 1.31
C PHE A 88 -18.60 -2.65 1.94
N ASP A 89 -17.66 -3.29 2.62
CA ASP A 89 -17.87 -4.48 3.43
C ASP A 89 -17.22 -4.27 4.80
N GLN A 90 -18.05 -4.17 5.84
CA GLN A 90 -17.59 -3.96 7.21
C GLN A 90 -16.66 -5.08 7.71
N THR A 91 -16.80 -6.31 7.19
CA THR A 91 -16.01 -7.46 7.66
C THR A 91 -14.52 -7.28 7.38
N ILE A 92 -14.17 -6.59 6.28
CA ILE A 92 -12.79 -6.23 5.89
C ILE A 92 -12.09 -5.44 6.99
N TRP A 93 -12.82 -4.56 7.67
CA TRP A 93 -12.27 -3.54 8.57
C TRP A 93 -12.09 -4.00 10.01
N THR A 94 -12.60 -5.18 10.37
CA THR A 94 -12.41 -5.76 11.70
C THR A 94 -10.98 -6.28 11.91
N THR A 95 -10.53 -6.48 13.16
CA THR A 95 -9.23 -7.12 13.42
C THR A 95 -9.14 -8.53 12.82
N GLU A 96 -10.24 -9.28 12.86
CA GLU A 96 -10.35 -10.62 12.24
C GLU A 96 -10.23 -10.53 10.72
N GLY A 97 -10.95 -9.58 10.10
CA GLY A 97 -10.88 -9.32 8.67
C GLY A 97 -9.50 -8.86 8.23
N PHE A 98 -8.87 -7.97 8.98
CA PHE A 98 -7.48 -7.58 8.76
C PHE A 98 -6.54 -8.79 8.71
N ALA A 99 -6.76 -9.77 9.60
CA ALA A 99 -5.95 -10.97 9.67
C ALA A 99 -6.23 -11.97 8.53
N HIS A 100 -7.49 -12.15 8.15
CA HIS A 100 -7.92 -13.33 7.38
C HIS A 100 -8.74 -13.03 6.12
N HIS A 101 -9.24 -11.81 5.94
CA HIS A 101 -10.09 -11.48 4.79
C HIS A 101 -9.28 -11.54 3.48
N PRO A 102 -9.80 -12.17 2.41
CA PRO A 102 -9.10 -12.30 1.12
C PRO A 102 -8.65 -10.96 0.51
N PHE A 103 -9.41 -9.89 0.77
CA PHE A 103 -9.02 -8.52 0.40
C PHE A 103 -7.61 -8.17 0.89
N TRP A 104 -7.33 -8.35 2.18
CA TRP A 104 -6.04 -8.00 2.76
C TRP A 104 -4.91 -8.90 2.26
N GLU A 105 -5.20 -10.19 2.06
CA GLU A 105 -4.24 -11.10 1.43
C GLU A 105 -3.90 -10.66 0.00
N HIS A 106 -4.90 -10.23 -0.78
CA HIS A 106 -4.71 -9.70 -2.11
C HIS A 106 -3.85 -8.42 -2.10
N GLN A 107 -4.16 -7.44 -1.23
CA GLN A 107 -3.37 -6.21 -1.10
C GLN A 107 -1.91 -6.51 -0.73
N ARG A 108 -1.67 -7.42 0.23
CA ARG A 108 -0.33 -7.85 0.63
C ARG A 108 0.45 -8.45 -0.54
N LYS A 109 -0.17 -9.33 -1.32
CA LYS A 109 0.46 -9.96 -2.49
C LYS A 109 0.80 -8.93 -3.57
N LEU A 110 -0.11 -8.00 -3.85
CA LEU A 110 0.10 -6.95 -4.85
C LEU A 110 1.22 -6.01 -4.41
N ALA A 111 1.21 -5.57 -3.15
CA ALA A 111 2.29 -4.77 -2.56
C ALA A 111 3.64 -5.48 -2.60
N LYS A 112 3.66 -6.79 -2.29
CA LYS A 112 4.89 -7.59 -2.33
C LYS A 112 5.45 -7.71 -3.75
N TYR A 113 4.59 -7.91 -4.74
CA TYR A 113 4.98 -7.93 -6.15
C TYR A 113 5.65 -6.61 -6.54
N VAL A 114 4.98 -5.48 -6.30
CA VAL A 114 5.50 -4.16 -6.65
C VAL A 114 6.81 -3.87 -5.91
N LEU A 115 6.90 -4.18 -4.61
CA LEU A 115 8.14 -4.02 -3.84
C LEU A 115 9.31 -4.79 -4.45
N ASN A 116 9.09 -6.05 -4.84
CA ASN A 116 10.13 -6.86 -5.46
C ASN A 116 10.60 -6.27 -6.79
N GLU A 117 9.71 -5.66 -7.57
CA GLU A 117 10.10 -4.95 -8.81
C GLU A 117 10.92 -3.70 -8.50
N LEU A 118 10.52 -2.92 -7.49
CA LEU A 118 11.29 -1.75 -7.04
C LEU A 118 12.67 -2.13 -6.49
N ASP A 119 12.80 -3.26 -5.79
CA ASP A 119 14.07 -3.72 -5.21
C ASP A 119 15.12 -4.15 -6.25
N LYS A 120 14.71 -4.40 -7.49
CA LYS A 120 15.63 -4.63 -8.61
C LYS A 120 16.32 -3.35 -9.09
N LEU A 121 15.76 -2.18 -8.76
CA LEU A 121 16.29 -0.89 -9.18
C LEU A 121 17.52 -0.52 -8.34
N GLN A 122 18.63 -0.25 -9.04
CA GLN A 122 19.86 0.27 -8.44
C GLN A 122 19.93 1.78 -8.69
N LEU A 123 19.89 2.57 -7.60
CA LEU A 123 20.05 4.04 -7.59
C LEU A 123 21.26 4.45 -6.76
#